data_AF-Q2TTX1-F1
#
_entry.id   AF-Q2TTX1-F1
#
_cell.length_a   1.000
_cell.length_b   1.000
_cell.length_c   1.000
_cell.angle_alpha   90.00
_cell.angle_beta   90.00
_cell.angle_gamma   90.00
#
_symmetry.space_group_name_H-M   'P 1'
#
loop_
_entity.id
_entity.type
_entity.pdbx_description
1 polymer ?
#
loop_
_entity_poly.entity_id
_entity_poly.type
_entity_poly.pdbx_seq_one_letter_code
_entity_poly.pdbx_strand_id
1 'polypeptide(L)'
;MRRLGVRICEYCAKTGRCEVHHVRKLKDLKKGRKAGYKPSLWQLMMIARRRKTMILCASCHDKLHSGKLPDLRQEKGRILLQPPVSSGDSAK
;
A
#
# COMPACT_ATOMS: atom_id res chain seq x y z
N MET A 1 -3.50 19.30 -7.38
CA MET A 1 -2.49 18.30 -6.99
C MET A 1 -1.16 18.67 -7.64
N ARG A 2 -0.11 19.01 -6.87
CA ARG A 2 1.22 19.39 -7.42
C ARG A 2 1.94 18.12 -7.89
N ARG A 3 2.39 18.08 -9.15
CA ARG A 3 3.19 16.97 -9.71
C ARG A 3 4.63 17.10 -9.22
N LEU A 4 5.14 16.10 -8.51
CA LEU A 4 6.56 16.01 -8.18
C LEU A 4 7.26 15.27 -9.33
N GLY A 5 8.51 15.63 -9.64
CA GLY A 5 9.28 15.10 -10.78
C GLY A 5 9.49 13.58 -10.78
N VAL A 6 10.42 13.09 -11.62
CA VAL A 6 10.74 11.66 -11.70
C VAL A 6 11.07 11.13 -10.30
N ARG A 7 10.25 10.21 -9.80
CA ARG A 7 10.40 9.57 -8.49
C ARG A 7 10.13 8.08 -8.62
N ILE A 8 10.54 7.34 -7.59
CA ILE A 8 10.28 5.90 -7.48
C ILE A 8 8.91 5.72 -6.82
N CYS A 9 8.05 4.90 -7.45
CA CYS A 9 6.78 4.50 -6.86
C CYS A 9 7.05 3.71 -5.58
N GLU A 10 6.53 4.18 -4.45
CA GLU A 10 6.75 3.54 -3.15
C GLU A 10 5.98 2.22 -3.00
N TYR A 11 5.11 1.88 -3.96
CA TYR A 11 4.33 0.65 -3.96
C TYR A 11 4.94 -0.44 -4.84
N CYS A 12 5.16 -0.15 -6.12
CA CYS A 12 5.65 -1.12 -7.10
C CYS A 12 7.12 -0.91 -7.53
N ALA A 13 7.84 0.02 -6.89
CA ALA A 13 9.24 0.36 -7.16
C ALA A 13 9.56 0.86 -8.59
N LYS A 14 8.56 1.07 -9.46
CA LYS A 14 8.77 1.63 -10.80
C LYS A 14 9.16 3.10 -10.73
N THR A 15 10.20 3.46 -11.48
CA THR A 15 10.61 4.87 -11.68
C THR A 15 9.75 5.51 -12.75
N GLY A 16 9.31 6.75 -12.53
CA GLY A 16 8.58 7.51 -13.54
C GLY A 16 7.93 8.77 -12.99
N ARG A 17 6.92 9.27 -13.69
CA ARG A 17 6.06 10.34 -13.18
C ARG A 17 5.21 9.78 -12.03
N CYS A 18 5.33 10.41 -10.86
CA CYS A 18 4.60 10.00 -9.68
C CYS A 18 3.74 11.13 -9.11
N GLU A 19 2.66 10.72 -8.45
CA GLU A 19 1.69 11.57 -7.79
C GLU A 19 1.66 11.26 -6.30
N VAL A 20 1.30 12.27 -5.50
CA VAL A 20 1.19 12.11 -4.05
C VAL A 20 -0.23 11.69 -3.72
N HIS A 21 -0.40 10.42 -3.34
CA HIS A 21 -1.60 9.96 -2.68
C HIS A 21 -1.64 10.51 -1.25
N HIS A 22 -2.70 11.21 -0.87
CA HIS A 22 -2.88 11.77 0.46
C HIS A 22 -4.14 11.20 1.11
N VAL A 23 -4.01 10.78 2.37
CA VAL A 23 -5.14 10.35 3.21
C VAL A 23 -5.42 11.38 4.30
N ARG A 24 -6.70 11.59 4.61
CA ARG A 24 -7.13 12.59 5.60
C ARG A 24 -6.57 12.30 7.00
N LYS A 25 -6.78 11.09 7.53
CA LYS A 25 -6.25 10.66 8.83
C LYS A 25 -5.79 9.20 8.78
N LEU A 26 -4.63 8.90 9.38
CA LEU A 26 -4.13 7.51 9.49
C LEU A 26 -5.08 6.59 10.25
N LYS A 27 -5.83 7.14 11.22
CA LYS A 27 -6.83 6.38 11.97
C LYS A 27 -8.00 5.93 11.10
N ASP A 28 -8.27 6.58 9.97
CA ASP A 28 -9.38 6.20 9.09
C ASP A 28 -9.03 4.91 8.34
N LEU A 29 -7.75 4.70 8.02
CA LEU A 29 -7.23 3.43 7.52
C LEU A 29 -7.36 2.29 8.54
N LYS A 30 -7.35 2.62 9.84
CA LYS A 30 -7.55 1.68 10.96
C LYS A 30 -9.03 1.51 11.34
N LYS A 31 -9.88 2.51 11.13
CA LYS A 31 -11.32 2.50 11.48
C LYS A 31 -12.17 1.76 10.44
N GLY A 32 -11.70 1.64 9.20
CA GLY A 32 -12.28 0.71 8.22
C GLY A 32 -12.21 -0.76 8.63
N ARG A 33 -11.47 -1.09 9.71
CA ARG A 33 -11.34 -2.44 10.27
C ARG A 33 -12.61 -2.87 11.01
N LYS A 34 -13.66 -3.21 10.26
CA LYS A 34 -14.78 -4.03 10.77
C LYS A 34 -14.28 -5.45 11.08
N ALA A 35 -15.00 -6.22 11.88
CA ALA A 35 -14.69 -7.64 12.08
C ALA A 35 -14.60 -8.34 10.71
N GLY A 36 -13.50 -9.05 10.44
CA GLY A 36 -13.20 -9.68 9.14
C GLY A 36 -12.48 -8.81 8.11
N TYR A 37 -12.17 -7.54 8.42
CA TYR A 37 -11.45 -6.67 7.49
C TYR A 37 -9.95 -7.00 7.43
N LYS A 38 -9.46 -7.30 6.23
CA LYS A 38 -8.03 -7.47 5.94
C LYS A 38 -7.47 -6.18 5.32
N PRO A 39 -6.54 -5.47 5.97
CA PRO A 39 -5.97 -4.26 5.39
C PRO A 39 -5.17 -4.57 4.12
N SER A 40 -5.35 -3.72 3.12
CA SER A 40 -4.56 -3.77 1.89
C SER A 40 -3.10 -3.43 2.18
N LEU A 41 -2.17 -3.90 1.33
CA LEU A 41 -0.75 -3.65 1.52
C LEU A 41 -0.41 -2.15 1.61
N TRP A 42 -1.01 -1.31 0.74
CA TRP A 42 -0.77 0.13 0.77
C TRP A 42 -1.17 0.77 2.11
N GLN A 43 -2.24 0.28 2.75
CA GLN A 43 -2.68 0.77 4.05
C GLN A 43 -1.69 0.38 5.15
N LEU A 44 -1.21 -0.86 5.13
CA LEU A 44 -0.18 -1.34 6.05
C LEU A 44 1.11 -0.52 5.89
N MET A 45 1.53 -0.24 4.66
CA MET A 45 2.71 0.60 4.39
C MET A 45 2.54 2.01 4.95
N MET A 46 1.39 2.67 4.75
CA MET A 46 1.13 4.00 5.31
C MET A 46 1.10 4.00 6.85
N ILE A 47 0.49 2.98 7.46
CA ILE A 47 0.43 2.82 8.91
C ILE A 47 1.81 2.58 9.50
N ALA A 48 2.59 1.65 8.93
CA ALA A 48 3.93 1.30 9.38
C ALA A 48 4.89 2.50 9.26
N ARG A 49 4.81 3.23 8.14
CA ARG A 49 5.63 4.43 7.89
C ARG A 49 5.16 5.67 8.63
N ARG A 50 4.00 5.61 9.30
CA ARG A 50 3.34 6.74 9.99
C ARG A 50 3.21 8.00 9.11
N ARG A 51 3.00 7.83 7.81
CA ARG A 51 2.90 8.93 6.82
C ARG A 51 1.50 9.05 6.25
N LYS A 52 0.96 10.28 6.21
CA LYS A 52 -0.33 10.61 5.56
C LYS A 52 -0.23 10.71 4.03
N THR A 53 0.96 10.52 3.48
CA THR A 53 1.26 10.66 2.05
C THR A 53 2.06 9.46 1.56
N MET A 54 1.75 9.00 0.36
CA MET A 54 2.48 7.96 -0.36
C MET A 54 2.71 8.42 -1.79
N ILE A 55 3.89 8.15 -2.34
CA ILE A 55 4.24 8.50 -3.71
C ILE A 55 3.93 7.30 -4.61
N LEU A 56 3.05 7.47 -5.58
CA LEU A 56 2.59 6.41 -6.49
C LEU A 56 2.81 6.82 -7.94
N CYS A 57 3.17 5.88 -8.81
CA CYS A 57 3.04 6.10 -10.25
C CYS A 57 1.56 6.23 -10.64
N ALA A 58 1.27 6.87 -11.78
CA ALA A 58 -0.11 7.11 -12.25
C ALA A 58 -0.98 5.83 -12.21
N SER A 59 -0.47 4.71 -12.72
CA SER A 59 -1.23 3.45 -12.74
C SER A 59 -1.54 2.88 -11.35
N CYS A 60 -0.63 3.00 -10.38
CA CYS A 60 -0.92 2.63 -9.00
C CYS A 60 -1.86 3.63 -8.33
N HIS A 61 -1.73 4.92 -8.63
CA HIS A 61 -2.60 5.97 -8.10
C HIS A 61 -4.06 5.76 -8.56
N ASP A 62 -4.27 5.50 -9.85
CA ASP A 62 -5.58 5.24 -10.43
C ASP A 62 -6.21 3.96 -9.85
N LYS A 63 -5.45 2.86 -9.80
CA LYS A 63 -5.93 1.60 -9.22
C LYS A 63 -6.28 1.74 -7.74
N LEU A 64 -5.57 2.60 -7.00
CA LEU A 64 -5.89 2.89 -5.60
C LEU A 64 -7.24 3.60 -5.49
N HIS A 65 -7.46 4.67 -6.26
CA HIS A 65 -8.75 5.38 -6.27
C HIS A 65 -9.90 4.51 -6.76
N SER A 66 -9.64 3.58 -7.68
CA SER A 66 -10.65 2.64 -8.14
C SER A 66 -10.90 1.46 -7.18
N GLY A 67 -10.16 1.38 -6.05
CA GLY A 67 -10.24 0.24 -5.12
C GLY A 67 -9.71 -1.09 -5.69
N LYS A 68 -8.98 -1.07 -6.81
CA LYS A 68 -8.47 -2.25 -7.53
C LYS A 68 -6.95 -2.37 -7.45
N LEU A 69 -6.31 -1.73 -6.48
CA LEU A 69 -4.86 -1.84 -6.30
C LEU A 69 -4.52 -3.26 -5.86
N PRO A 70 -3.77 -4.04 -6.67
CA PRO A 70 -3.51 -5.44 -6.36
C PRO A 70 -2.62 -5.54 -5.13
N ASP A 71 -2.87 -6.55 -4.31
CA ASP A 71 -2.02 -6.87 -3.16
C ASP A 71 -0.74 -7.55 -3.66
N LEU A 72 0.36 -6.81 -3.72
CA LEU A 72 1.64 -7.33 -4.21
C LEU A 72 2.21 -8.48 -3.36
N ARG A 73 1.63 -8.76 -2.18
CA ARG A 73 1.96 -9.96 -1.40
C ARG A 73 1.48 -11.27 -2.05
N GLN A 74 0.49 -11.20 -2.92
CA GLN A 74 -0.21 -12.37 -3.49
C GLN A 74 0.19 -12.68 -4.93
N GLU A 75 0.94 -11.79 -5.59
CA GLU A 75 1.49 -12.04 -6.92
C GLU A 75 2.65 -13.04 -6.80
N LYS A 76 2.38 -14.31 -7.14
CA LYS A 76 3.35 -15.40 -7.25
C LYS A 76 4.63 -14.93 -7.98
N GLY A 77 5.79 -15.08 -7.34
CA GLY A 77 7.06 -15.30 -8.05
C GLY A 77 8.05 -14.14 -8.20
N ARG A 78 7.98 -13.05 -7.42
CA ARG A 78 9.13 -12.13 -7.29
C ARG A 78 9.22 -11.53 -5.89
N ILE A 79 10.21 -11.97 -5.13
CA ILE A 79 10.53 -11.49 -3.79
C ILE A 79 10.98 -10.02 -3.89
N LEU A 80 10.15 -9.07 -3.46
CA LEU A 80 10.63 -7.79 -2.97
C LEU A 80 9.83 -7.42 -1.71
N LEU A 81 10.51 -7.59 -0.57
CA LEU A 81 10.13 -7.23 0.79
C LEU A 81 9.08 -8.13 1.47
N GLN A 82 9.54 -9.30 1.93
CA GLN A 82 8.84 -10.06 2.97
C GLN A 82 8.97 -9.32 4.31
N PRO A 83 7.89 -9.00 5.03
CA PRO A 83 7.97 -8.86 6.48
C PRO A 83 8.23 -10.24 7.10
N PRO A 84 8.91 -10.33 8.26
CA PRO A 84 9.09 -11.60 8.94
C PRO A 84 7.70 -12.19 9.24
N VAL A 85 7.42 -13.35 8.67
CA VAL A 85 6.32 -14.20 9.11
C VAL A 85 6.74 -14.78 10.46
N SER A 86 6.20 -14.23 11.54
CA SER A 86 6.23 -14.86 12.85
C SER A 86 4.82 -15.36 13.20
N SER A 87 4.76 -16.70 13.37
CA SER A 87 3.80 -17.46 14.20
C SER A 87 2.36 -17.52 13.66
N GLY A 88 1.76 -18.67 13.34
CA GLY A 88 1.80 -19.97 14.00
C GLY A 88 0.53 -20.11 14.85
N ASP A 89 -0.48 -20.85 14.37
CA ASP A 89 -1.45 -21.52 15.24
C ASP A 89 -2.20 -22.65 14.51
N SER A 90 -2.32 -23.74 15.24
CA SER A 90 -2.70 -25.10 14.85
C SER A 90 -4.15 -25.27 14.43
N ALA A 91 -4.42 -26.20 13.51
CA ALA A 91 -5.69 -26.93 13.51
C ALA A 91 -5.56 -28.28 12.76
N LYS A 92 -5.48 -29.33 13.58
CA LYS A 92 -5.81 -30.74 13.37
C LYS A 92 -4.77 -31.68 12.78
#